data_AF-A0A844GES3-F1
#
_entry.id   AF-A0A844GES3-F1
#
_cell.length_a   1.000
_cell.length_b   1.000
_cell.length_c   1.000
_cell.angle_alpha   90.00
_cell.angle_beta   90.00
_cell.angle_gamma   90.00
#
_symmetry.space_group_name_H-M   'P 1'
#
loop_
_entity.id
_entity.type
_entity.pdbx_description
1 polymer ?
#
loop_
_entity_poly.entity_id
_entity_poly.type
_entity_poly.pdbx_seq_one_letter_code
_entity_poly.pdbx_strand_id
1 'polypeptide(L)'
;MTDDSYVVYACFYYICQGIDTKAPALTQFYVYKNSDGNWIIDNDASQDSQISVYMDSQISDSDVSELVSKVQTELDKAQQDDSALKEFLNGLGEESTVNASTEAQNGTMLTASEDCNVRAEANTDAEILGVISAGDQVEKQGTEGEWVQIDYDGETGYIRGDLLEQN
;
A
#
# COMPACT_ATOMS: atom_id res chain seq x y z
N MET A 1 22.57 -0.70 4.52
CA MET A 1 22.10 -1.96 5.13
C MET A 1 23.25 -2.77 5.69
N THR A 2 23.05 -3.45 6.81
CA THR A 2 24.04 -4.38 7.40
C THR A 2 23.62 -5.83 7.15
N ASP A 3 24.60 -6.73 7.01
CA ASP A 3 24.35 -8.16 6.78
C ASP A 3 23.56 -8.85 7.91
N ASP A 4 23.55 -8.28 9.12
CA ASP A 4 22.84 -8.76 10.31
C ASP A 4 21.64 -7.84 10.64
N SER A 5 20.75 -7.67 9.65
CA SER A 5 19.51 -6.89 9.79
C SER A 5 18.27 -7.67 9.36
N TYR A 6 17.13 -7.31 9.95
CA TYR A 6 15.86 -8.03 9.83
C TYR A 6 14.69 -7.06 9.76
N VAL A 7 13.64 -7.46 9.04
CA VAL A 7 12.32 -6.87 9.17
C VAL A 7 11.53 -7.67 10.19
N VAL A 8 11.05 -6.99 11.23
CA VAL A 8 10.29 -7.61 12.31
C VAL A 8 8.86 -7.13 12.25
N TYR A 9 7.94 -8.07 12.11
CA TYR A 9 6.50 -7.83 12.11
C TYR A 9 5.93 -8.05 13.51
N ALA A 10 5.22 -7.05 14.04
CA ALA A 10 4.59 -7.11 15.35
C ALA A 10 3.06 -6.97 15.20
N CYS A 11 2.35 -8.04 15.55
CA CYS A 11 0.89 -8.01 15.66
C CYS A 11 0.49 -7.58 17.06
N PHE A 12 -0.45 -6.65 17.15
CA PHE A 12 -1.00 -6.20 18.43
C PHE A 12 -2.48 -5.84 18.29
N TYR A 13 -3.13 -5.68 19.42
CA TYR A 13 -4.50 -5.16 19.49
C TYR A 13 -4.47 -3.82 20.20
N TYR A 14 -5.20 -2.85 19.66
CA TYR A 14 -5.48 -1.60 20.33
C TYR A 14 -6.98 -1.45 20.57
N ILE A 15 -7.33 -0.55 21.49
CA ILE A 15 -8.72 -0.23 21.84
C ILE A 15 -8.84 1.29 21.68
N CYS A 16 -9.75 1.72 20.81
CA CYS A 16 -9.98 3.14 20.58
C CYS A 16 -10.76 3.73 21.77
N GLN A 17 -10.45 4.98 22.14
CA GLN A 17 -11.15 5.61 23.24
C GLN A 17 -12.65 5.71 22.93
N GLY A 18 -13.49 5.12 23.79
CA GLY A 18 -14.94 5.09 23.60
C GLY A 18 -15.46 3.89 22.80
N ILE A 19 -14.60 2.94 22.43
CA ILE A 19 -14.94 1.75 21.65
C ILE A 19 -14.30 0.54 22.33
N ASP A 20 -15.09 -0.42 22.81
CA ASP A 20 -14.57 -1.58 23.56
C ASP A 20 -14.00 -2.68 22.66
N THR A 21 -14.35 -2.66 21.37
CA THR A 21 -13.89 -3.63 20.38
C THR A 21 -12.40 -3.46 20.13
N LYS A 22 -11.67 -4.58 20.21
CA LYS A 22 -10.24 -4.63 19.92
C LYS A 22 -10.02 -4.56 18.41
N ALA A 23 -9.24 -3.58 17.98
CA ALA A 23 -8.79 -3.46 16.61
C ALA A 23 -7.42 -4.16 16.48
N PRO A 24 -7.32 -5.26 15.70
CA PRO A 24 -6.02 -5.84 15.37
C PRO A 24 -5.23 -4.88 14.47
N ALA A 25 -3.91 -4.84 14.67
CA ALA A 25 -2.97 -4.11 13.85
C ALA A 25 -1.69 -4.90 13.67
N LEU A 26 -0.99 -4.57 12.59
CA LEU A 26 0.34 -5.04 12.26
C LEU A 26 1.23 -3.81 12.09
N THR A 27 2.43 -3.87 12.65
CA THR A 27 3.48 -2.89 12.38
C THR A 27 4.77 -3.61 11.99
N GLN A 28 5.60 -2.93 11.21
CA GLN A 28 6.88 -3.45 10.75
C GLN A 28 8.00 -2.56 11.28
N PHE A 29 9.08 -3.19 11.73
CA PHE A 29 10.27 -2.52 12.22
C PHE A 29 11.49 -3.02 11.48
N TYR A 30 12.35 -2.10 11.04
CA TYR A 30 13.71 -2.48 10.65
C TYR A 30 14.57 -2.60 11.90
N VAL A 31 15.21 -3.75 12.07
CA VAL A 31 16.04 -4.05 13.22
C VAL A 31 17.43 -4.42 12.73
N TYR A 32 18.45 -3.76 13.25
CA TYR A 32 19.84 -4.07 12.94
C TYR A 32 20.68 -4.16 14.21
N LYS A 33 21.81 -4.84 14.09
CA LYS A 33 22.78 -4.96 15.18
C LYS A 33 23.83 -3.85 15.08
N ASN A 34 23.97 -3.04 16.13
CA ASN A 34 24.98 -1.98 16.15
C ASN A 34 26.40 -2.53 16.38
N SER A 35 27.41 -1.66 16.33
CA SER A 35 28.82 -2.04 16.53
C SER A 35 29.12 -2.68 17.90
N ASP A 36 28.27 -2.42 18.89
CA ASP A 36 28.40 -2.97 20.25
C ASP A 36 27.67 -4.31 20.40
N GLY A 37 27.02 -4.79 19.33
CA GLY A 37 26.28 -6.04 19.34
C GLY A 37 24.85 -5.93 19.87
N ASN A 38 24.34 -4.72 20.12
CA ASN A 38 22.98 -4.49 20.60
C ASN A 38 22.00 -4.38 19.43
N TRP A 39 20.79 -4.92 19.59
CA TRP A 39 19.70 -4.79 18.63
C TRP A 39 19.06 -3.40 18.74
N ILE A 40 18.98 -2.70 17.62
CA ILE A 40 18.42 -1.37 17.49
C ILE A 40 17.24 -1.43 16.52
N ILE A 41 16.11 -0.86 16.93
CA ILE A 41 15.00 -0.55 16.02
C ILE A 41 15.33 0.78 15.36
N ASP A 42 15.40 0.79 14.05
CA ASP A 42 15.54 2.01 13.28
C ASP A 42 14.16 2.60 13.00
N ASN A 43 13.81 3.66 13.72
CA ASN A 43 12.53 4.35 13.54
C ASN A 43 12.50 5.23 12.28
N ASP A 44 13.66 5.53 11.69
CA ASP A 44 13.80 6.38 10.51
C ASP A 44 14.09 5.54 9.24
N ALA A 45 13.94 4.21 9.34
CA ALA A 45 14.19 3.25 8.26
C ALA A 45 13.44 3.56 6.96
N SER A 46 12.24 4.15 7.05
CA SER A 46 11.45 4.56 5.89
C SER A 46 12.06 5.73 5.11
N GLN A 47 12.97 6.49 5.72
CA GLN A 47 13.64 7.61 5.07
C GLN A 47 14.86 7.16 4.24
N ASP A 48 15.35 5.94 4.46
CA ASP A 48 16.42 5.33 3.67
C ASP A 48 15.81 4.51 2.53
N SER A 49 16.09 4.91 1.30
CA SER A 49 15.49 4.28 0.12
C SER A 49 15.86 2.81 -0.08
N GLN A 50 17.04 2.38 0.39
CA GLN A 50 17.45 0.98 0.28
C GLN A 50 16.75 0.12 1.34
N ILE A 51 16.63 0.65 2.56
CA ILE A 51 15.93 -0.03 3.65
C ILE A 51 14.43 -0.11 3.35
N SER A 52 13.82 0.96 2.84
CA SER A 52 12.41 0.95 2.42
C SER A 52 12.14 -0.12 1.37
N VAL A 53 12.92 -0.15 0.28
CA VAL A 53 12.76 -1.16 -0.79
C VAL A 53 12.92 -2.58 -0.24
N TYR A 54 13.87 -2.79 0.68
CA TYR A 54 14.02 -4.07 1.34
C TYR A 54 12.78 -4.42 2.18
N MET A 55 12.28 -3.51 3.01
CA MET A 55 11.08 -3.73 3.82
C MET A 55 9.87 -4.07 2.94
N ASP A 56 9.67 -3.33 1.85
CA ASP A 56 8.59 -3.56 0.90
C ASP A 56 8.72 -4.93 0.21
N SER A 57 9.94 -5.34 -0.13
CA SER A 57 10.19 -6.67 -0.71
C SER A 57 9.78 -7.81 0.22
N GLN A 58 9.90 -7.65 1.54
CA GLN A 58 9.53 -8.68 2.51
C GLN A 58 8.02 -8.84 2.64
N ILE A 59 7.22 -7.86 2.24
CA ILE A 59 5.74 -7.98 2.21
C ILE A 59 5.30 -9.03 1.17
N SER A 60 6.11 -9.22 0.13
CA SER A 60 5.83 -10.21 -0.93
C SER A 60 6.18 -11.64 -0.53
N ASP A 61 6.88 -11.85 0.59
CA ASP A 61 7.16 -13.19 1.10
C ASP A 61 5.86 -13.85 1.56
N SER A 62 5.69 -15.14 1.25
CA SER A 62 4.40 -15.82 1.40
C SER A 62 3.90 -15.86 2.84
N ASP A 63 4.80 -16.03 3.81
CA ASP A 63 4.46 -16.06 5.24
C ASP A 63 4.07 -14.68 5.78
N VAL A 64 4.71 -13.62 5.28
CA VAL A 64 4.36 -12.24 5.61
C VAL A 64 3.03 -11.85 4.98
N SER A 65 2.81 -12.18 3.71
CA SER A 65 1.55 -11.93 3.02
C SER A 65 0.37 -12.64 3.71
N GLU A 66 0.57 -13.89 4.14
CA GLU A 66 -0.40 -14.64 4.94
C GLU A 66 -0.67 -13.95 6.29
N LEU A 67 0.36 -13.42 6.95
CA LEU A 67 0.23 -12.70 8.21
C LEU A 67 -0.57 -11.40 8.06
N VAL A 68 -0.24 -10.59 7.04
CA VAL A 68 -0.95 -9.35 6.70
C VAL A 68 -2.42 -9.65 6.41
N SER A 69 -2.68 -10.65 5.56
CA SER A 69 -4.03 -11.06 5.19
C SER A 69 -4.85 -11.52 6.41
N LYS A 70 -4.21 -12.25 7.33
CA LYS A 70 -4.85 -12.69 8.57
C LYS A 70 -5.24 -11.49 9.46
N VAL A 71 -4.33 -10.55 9.67
CA VAL A 71 -4.61 -9.35 10.48
C VAL A 71 -5.71 -8.50 9.85
N GLN A 72 -5.68 -8.32 8.52
CA GLN A 72 -6.72 -7.60 7.80
C GLN A 72 -8.09 -8.27 7.94
N THR A 73 -8.15 -9.60 7.79
CA THR A 73 -9.39 -10.37 7.96
C THR A 73 -9.96 -10.21 9.38
N GLU A 74 -9.09 -10.19 10.39
CA GLU A 74 -9.51 -9.96 11.78
C GLU A 74 -10.02 -8.52 11.98
N LEU A 75 -9.43 -7.52 11.30
CA LEU A 75 -9.84 -6.12 11.36
C LEU A 75 -11.19 -5.91 10.66
N ASP A 76 -11.37 -6.44 9.46
CA ASP A 76 -12.62 -6.36 8.69
C ASP A 76 -13.78 -6.95 9.49
N LYS A 77 -13.53 -8.09 10.14
CA LYS A 77 -14.50 -8.72 11.03
C LYS A 77 -14.84 -7.82 12.24
N ALA A 78 -13.84 -7.22 12.87
CA ALA A 78 -14.07 -6.30 13.98
C ALA A 78 -14.89 -5.06 13.56
N GLN A 79 -14.64 -4.53 12.36
CA GLN A 79 -15.41 -3.41 11.78
C GLN A 79 -16.83 -3.81 11.36
N GLN A 80 -17.03 -5.06 10.94
CA GLN A 80 -18.35 -5.58 10.62
C GLN A 80 -19.19 -5.78 11.88
N ASP A 81 -18.57 -6.27 12.95
CA ASP A 81 -19.23 -6.54 14.23
C ASP A 81 -19.46 -5.25 15.04
N ASP A 82 -18.68 -4.19 14.81
CA ASP A 82 -18.77 -2.90 15.51
C ASP A 82 -18.77 -1.70 14.54
N SER A 83 -19.96 -1.13 14.32
CA SER A 83 -20.13 0.04 13.45
C SER A 83 -19.44 1.30 14.01
N ALA A 84 -19.30 1.44 15.33
CA ALA A 84 -18.60 2.59 15.91
C ALA A 84 -17.09 2.49 15.64
N LEU A 85 -16.52 1.27 15.70
CA LEU A 85 -15.15 1.03 15.26
C LEU A 85 -14.97 1.37 13.77
N LYS A 86 -15.89 0.92 12.92
CA LYS A 86 -15.85 1.24 11.49
C LYS A 86 -15.89 2.74 11.23
N GLU A 87 -16.82 3.46 11.86
CA GLU A 87 -16.95 4.92 11.73
C GLU A 87 -15.71 5.65 12.24
N PHE A 88 -15.15 5.22 13.37
CA PHE A 88 -13.93 5.80 13.92
C PHE A 88 -12.74 5.63 12.98
N LEU A 89 -12.51 4.43 12.45
CA LEU A 89 -11.41 4.17 11.51
C LEU A 89 -11.58 4.94 10.20
N ASN A 90 -12.80 5.01 9.66
CA ASN A 90 -13.09 5.85 8.50
C ASN A 90 -12.81 7.34 8.79
N GLY A 91 -13.13 7.80 10.00
CA GLY A 91 -12.90 9.18 10.44
C GLY A 91 -11.44 9.54 10.69
N LEU A 92 -10.55 8.55 10.90
CA LEU A 92 -9.10 8.79 10.92
C LEU A 92 -8.54 9.12 9.51
N GLY A 93 -9.33 8.87 8.46
CA GLY A 93 -8.94 8.99 7.05
C GLY A 93 -9.14 10.36 6.41
N GLU A 94 -9.69 11.37 7.08
CA GLU A 94 -9.85 12.73 6.48
C GLU A 94 -8.68 13.70 6.73
N GLU A 95 -7.65 13.31 7.50
CA GLU A 95 -6.40 14.09 7.66
C GLU A 95 -5.12 13.25 7.40
N SER A 96 -5.23 12.14 6.68
CA SER A 96 -4.06 11.39 6.21
C SER A 96 -4.39 10.38 5.10
N THR A 97 -4.78 10.85 3.92
CA THR A 97 -4.69 10.02 2.69
C THR A 97 -3.23 9.99 2.22
N VAL A 98 -2.41 9.19 2.90
CA VAL A 98 -1.19 8.64 2.31
C VAL A 98 -0.81 7.36 3.05
N ASN A 99 -0.69 6.29 2.25
CA ASN A 99 -0.08 5.00 2.58
C ASN A 99 -0.95 3.95 3.27
N ALA A 100 -2.17 3.77 2.78
CA ALA A 100 -2.59 2.40 2.45
C ALA A 100 -2.34 2.24 0.95
N SER A 101 -1.15 1.77 0.60
CA SER A 101 -0.94 1.06 -0.66
C SER A 101 -1.80 -0.21 -0.63
N THR A 102 -3.10 -0.07 -0.87
CA THR A 102 -3.75 -0.98 -1.80
C THR A 102 -3.10 -0.72 -3.15
N GLU A 103 -1.88 -1.21 -3.31
CA GLU A 103 -1.46 -1.62 -4.63
C GLU A 103 -2.46 -2.70 -5.02
N ALA A 104 -3.49 -2.28 -5.76
CA ALA A 104 -4.33 -3.15 -6.53
C ALA A 104 -3.41 -4.19 -7.16
N GLN A 105 -3.63 -5.47 -6.87
CA GLN A 105 -2.80 -6.54 -7.41
C GLN A 105 -2.87 -6.49 -8.93
N ASN A 106 -1.82 -6.93 -9.63
CA ASN A 106 -1.87 -7.04 -11.08
C ASN A 106 -3.09 -7.92 -11.48
N GLY A 107 -3.87 -7.45 -12.46
CA GLY A 107 -5.16 -8.02 -12.83
C GLY A 107 -6.38 -7.39 -12.16
N THR A 108 -6.19 -6.37 -11.31
CA THR A 108 -7.30 -5.60 -10.74
C THR A 108 -7.84 -4.60 -11.75
N MET A 109 -9.17 -4.52 -11.87
CA MET A 109 -9.84 -3.47 -12.64
C MET A 109 -9.90 -2.19 -11.83
N LEU A 110 -9.36 -1.11 -12.38
CA LEU A 110 -9.41 0.24 -11.83
C LEU A 110 -10.31 1.12 -12.69
N THR A 111 -11.07 2.01 -12.06
CA THR A 111 -11.99 2.93 -12.72
C THR A 111 -11.36 4.32 -12.76
N ALA A 112 -11.39 4.97 -13.91
CA ALA A 112 -10.96 6.35 -14.04
C ALA A 112 -11.94 7.29 -13.32
N SER A 113 -11.44 8.08 -12.37
CA SER A 113 -12.24 9.08 -11.65
C SER A 113 -12.55 10.31 -12.50
N GLU A 114 -11.64 10.66 -13.42
CA GLU A 114 -11.76 11.74 -14.39
C GLU A 114 -11.10 11.38 -15.74
N ASP A 115 -11.09 12.31 -16.70
CA ASP A 115 -10.44 12.09 -18.00
C ASP A 115 -8.92 11.99 -17.83
N CYS A 116 -8.36 10.81 -18.09
CA CYS A 116 -6.97 10.47 -17.83
C CYS A 116 -6.16 10.37 -19.12
N ASN A 117 -4.97 10.98 -19.16
CA ASN A 117 -4.04 10.77 -20.28
C ASN A 117 -3.26 9.47 -20.09
N VAL A 118 -3.22 8.65 -21.14
CA VAL A 118 -2.35 7.47 -21.23
C VAL A 118 -1.03 7.91 -21.86
N ARG A 119 0.08 7.65 -21.20
CA ARG A 119 1.42 8.04 -21.64
C ARG A 119 2.29 6.84 -21.98
N ALA A 120 3.28 7.06 -22.84
CA ALA A 120 4.23 6.02 -23.26
C ALA A 120 5.24 5.62 -22.17
N GLU A 121 5.49 6.50 -21.19
CA GLU A 121 6.40 6.25 -20.07
C GLU A 121 5.82 6.82 -18.76
N ALA A 122 6.32 6.33 -17.62
CA ALA A 122 5.94 6.73 -16.28
C ALA A 122 6.45 8.14 -15.88
N ASN A 123 6.19 9.15 -16.70
CA ASN A 123 6.53 10.55 -16.41
C ASN A 123 5.60 11.54 -17.12
N THR A 124 5.54 12.78 -16.61
CA THR A 124 4.64 13.83 -17.11
C THR A 124 5.03 14.43 -18.45
N ASP A 125 6.28 14.21 -18.89
CA ASP A 125 6.85 14.77 -20.11
C ASP A 125 6.77 13.79 -21.28
N ALA A 126 6.34 12.55 -21.04
CA ALA A 126 6.21 11.49 -22.02
C ALA A 126 5.09 11.78 -23.04
N GLU A 127 5.24 11.18 -24.22
CA GLU A 127 4.23 11.23 -25.28
C GLU A 127 2.89 10.69 -24.79
N ILE A 128 1.79 11.37 -25.14
CA ILE A 128 0.43 10.95 -24.84
C ILE A 128 -0.02 9.99 -25.94
N LEU A 129 -0.20 8.72 -25.59
CA LEU A 129 -0.71 7.68 -26.47
C LEU A 129 -2.22 7.82 -26.69
N GLY A 130 -2.95 8.30 -25.68
CA GLY A 130 -4.39 8.41 -25.72
C GLY A 130 -5.00 9.02 -24.47
N VAL A 131 -6.34 8.94 -24.39
CA VAL A 131 -7.13 9.44 -23.26
C VAL A 131 -8.17 8.39 -22.90
N ILE A 132 -8.35 8.16 -21.61
CA ILE A 132 -9.39 7.32 -21.01
C ILE A 132 -10.39 8.24 -20.33
N SER A 133 -11.68 8.00 -20.55
CA SER A 133 -12.72 8.90 -20.04
C SER A 133 -13.08 8.56 -18.60
N ALA A 134 -13.59 9.53 -17.86
CA ALA A 134 -14.13 9.30 -16.53
C ALA A 134 -15.18 8.15 -16.55
N GLY A 135 -15.00 7.17 -15.67
CA GLY A 135 -15.85 5.98 -15.53
C GLY A 135 -15.42 4.77 -16.36
N ASP A 136 -14.46 4.92 -17.28
CA ASP A 136 -13.88 3.79 -18.00
C ASP A 136 -13.01 2.95 -17.06
N GLN A 137 -12.91 1.65 -17.36
CA GLN A 137 -12.12 0.73 -16.54
C GLN A 137 -10.90 0.22 -17.29
N VAL A 138 -9.80 0.10 -16.55
CA VAL A 138 -8.52 -0.42 -17.02
C VAL A 138 -8.04 -1.55 -16.12
N GLU A 139 -7.41 -2.55 -16.72
CA GLU A 139 -6.76 -3.61 -15.96
C GLU A 139 -5.33 -3.18 -15.62
N LYS A 140 -5.01 -3.19 -14.32
CA LYS A 140 -3.65 -2.90 -13.84
C LYS A 140 -2.72 -4.05 -14.21
N GLN A 141 -1.68 -3.76 -14.98
CA GLN A 141 -0.61 -4.71 -15.30
C GLN A 141 0.63 -4.55 -14.40
N GLY A 142 0.79 -3.39 -13.77
CA GLY A 142 1.92 -3.09 -12.91
C GLY A 142 1.85 -1.67 -12.33
N THR A 143 2.85 -1.30 -11.55
CA THR A 143 3.05 0.05 -11.03
C THR A 143 4.51 0.45 -11.17
N GLU A 144 4.75 1.67 -11.64
CA GLU A 144 6.07 2.28 -11.67
C GLU A 144 5.99 3.65 -10.97
N GLY A 145 6.38 3.68 -9.70
CA GLY A 145 6.24 4.87 -8.85
C GLY A 145 4.76 5.27 -8.67
N GLU A 146 4.41 6.50 -9.08
CA GLU A 146 3.03 7.01 -9.03
C GLU A 146 2.19 6.62 -10.25
N TRP A 147 2.72 5.79 -11.16
CA TRP A 147 2.06 5.43 -12.41
C TRP A 147 1.57 3.98 -12.40
N VAL A 148 0.37 3.78 -12.91
CA VAL A 148 -0.22 2.48 -13.17
C VAL A 148 0.05 2.10 -14.61
N GLN A 149 0.65 0.93 -14.80
CA GLN A 149 0.89 0.34 -16.10
C GLN A 149 -0.36 -0.40 -16.57
N ILE A 150 -0.75 -0.19 -17.83
CA ILE A 150 -1.90 -0.80 -18.49
C ILE A 150 -1.54 -1.30 -19.89
N ASP A 151 -2.36 -2.20 -20.44
CA ASP A 151 -2.38 -2.45 -21.88
C ASP A 151 -3.26 -1.40 -22.55
N TYR A 152 -2.69 -0.66 -23.50
CA TYR A 152 -3.40 0.31 -24.30
C TYR A 152 -3.15 0.01 -25.78
N ASP A 153 -4.19 -0.49 -26.46
CA ASP A 153 -4.13 -0.91 -27.87
C ASP A 153 -2.98 -1.90 -28.19
N GLY A 154 -2.62 -2.77 -27.25
CA GLY A 154 -1.53 -3.75 -27.39
C GLY A 154 -0.13 -3.20 -27.16
N GLU A 155 0.00 -1.94 -26.74
CA GLU A 155 1.23 -1.33 -26.25
C GLU A 155 1.13 -1.04 -24.75
N THR A 156 2.29 -0.89 -24.10
CA THR A 156 2.33 -0.55 -22.68
C THR A 156 2.07 0.94 -22.48
N GLY A 157 1.01 1.27 -21.76
CA GLY A 157 0.65 2.63 -21.39
C GLY A 157 0.74 2.87 -19.89
N TYR A 158 0.91 4.14 -19.50
CA TYR A 158 1.01 4.57 -18.11
C TYR A 158 -0.02 5.65 -17.82
N ILE A 159 -0.75 5.48 -16.72
CA ILE A 159 -1.73 6.44 -16.19
C ILE A 159 -1.32 6.82 -14.78
N ARG A 160 -1.54 8.06 -14.39
CA ARG A 160 -1.24 8.50 -13.03
C ARG A 160 -2.21 7.84 -12.04
N GLY A 161 -1.68 7.17 -11.02
CA GLY A 161 -2.45 6.33 -10.11
C GLY A 161 -3.44 7.10 -9.23
N ASP A 162 -3.20 8.39 -8.99
CA ASP A 162 -4.12 9.29 -8.29
C ASP A 162 -5.44 9.51 -9.03
N LEU A 163 -5.50 9.19 -10.32
CA LEU A 163 -6.70 9.32 -11.14
C LEU A 163 -7.52 8.02 -11.22
N LEU A 164 -7.01 6.93 -10.67
CA LEU A 164 -7.59 5.59 -10.78
C LEU A 164 -8.07 5.08 -9.42
N GLU A 165 -9.32 4.64 -9.37
CA GLU A 165 -9.97 4.14 -8.15
C GLU A 165 -10.36 2.68 -8.29
N GLN A 166 -10.18 1.90 -7.22
CA GLN A 166 -10.67 0.53 -7.15
C GLN A 166 -12.14 0.55 -6.71
N ASN A 167 -13.03 -0.01 -7.54
CA ASN A 167 -14.45 -0.19 -7.21
C ASN A 167 -14.71 -1.37 -6.27
#